data_AF-D3KH44-F1
#
_entry.id   AF-D3KH44-F1
#
_cell.length_a   1.000
_cell.length_b   1.000
_cell.length_c   1.000
_cell.angle_alpha   90.00
_cell.angle_beta   90.00
_cell.angle_gamma   90.00
#
_symmetry.space_group_name_H-M   'P 1'
#
loop_
_entity.id
_entity.type
_entity.pdbx_description
1 polymer ?
#
loop_
_entity_poly.entity_id
_entity_poly.type
_entity_poly.pdbx_seq_one_letter_code
_entity_poly.pdbx_strand_id
1 'polypeptide(L)'
;MGATGELLSSWSVAFWVPLRFYSKHSLPIPFSQQNSRICVDSTDLDEIISSLHSIPSISKLRQGHISLFRDQIECLWEDPMNAGGSIVRFRCCLSVQAVQAVYQASNKLHPIVDPTDLDSLWNFICTLLLTGALEHSSASTDKTKLGINGCCLKLEKEFCTIEVWFGSKRACTQVLPLLTDVLKELHISTQYTKTQYPHLVSSLSRISFPQTVALHETLTVIDVPTVQTSIKVVLA
;
A
#
# COMPACT_ATOMS: atom_id res chain seq x y z
N MET A 1 -12.72 27.55 -10.57
CA MET A 1 -13.58 26.85 -9.59
C MET A 1 -14.19 25.70 -10.38
N GLY A 2 -13.80 24.46 -10.10
CA GLY A 2 -14.37 23.27 -10.74
C GLY A 2 -15.83 23.08 -10.32
N ALA A 3 -16.58 22.28 -11.06
CA ALA A 3 -17.93 21.92 -10.66
C ALA A 3 -17.90 21.12 -9.33
N THR A 4 -18.95 21.24 -8.51
CA THR A 4 -19.12 20.39 -7.32
C THR A 4 -18.95 18.91 -7.70
N GLY A 5 -17.97 18.22 -7.10
CA GLY A 5 -17.65 16.82 -7.38
C GLY A 5 -16.37 16.58 -8.21
N GLU A 6 -15.78 17.62 -8.80
CA GLU A 6 -14.53 17.49 -9.55
C GLU A 6 -13.28 17.62 -8.65
N LEU A 7 -12.37 16.66 -8.76
CA LEU A 7 -11.06 16.66 -8.13
C LEU A 7 -10.04 17.49 -8.93
N LEU A 8 -9.01 17.98 -8.24
CA LEU A 8 -7.94 18.78 -8.85
C LEU A 8 -6.99 17.95 -9.74
N SER A 9 -6.76 16.70 -9.36
CA SER A 9 -5.99 15.71 -10.13
C SER A 9 -6.94 14.66 -10.67
N SER A 10 -6.55 14.07 -11.81
CA SER A 10 -7.20 12.86 -12.31
C SER A 10 -6.70 11.65 -11.52
N TRP A 11 -7.53 10.64 -11.33
CA TRP A 11 -7.19 9.41 -10.60
C TRP A 11 -7.63 8.18 -11.36
N SER A 12 -6.81 7.14 -11.33
CA SER A 12 -7.12 5.83 -11.90
C SER A 12 -7.17 4.76 -10.80
N VAL A 13 -8.06 3.79 -10.99
CA VAL A 13 -8.23 2.63 -10.12
C VAL A 13 -7.89 1.38 -10.91
N ALA A 14 -6.98 0.58 -10.39
CA ALA A 14 -6.54 -0.64 -11.03
C ALA A 14 -6.62 -1.82 -10.06
N PHE A 15 -6.98 -2.98 -10.60
CA PHE A 15 -7.00 -4.24 -9.87
C PHE A 15 -6.28 -5.31 -10.67
N TRP A 16 -5.47 -6.10 -9.98
CA TRP A 16 -4.84 -7.26 -10.60
C TRP A 16 -4.54 -8.36 -9.60
N VAL A 17 -4.48 -9.58 -10.10
CA VAL A 17 -4.06 -10.72 -9.30
C VAL A 17 -2.65 -11.11 -9.75
N PRO A 18 -1.64 -11.03 -8.88
CA PRO A 18 -0.29 -11.44 -9.24
C PRO A 18 -0.30 -12.96 -9.53
N LEU A 19 -0.13 -13.32 -10.79
CA LEU A 19 0.04 -14.71 -11.19
C LEU A 19 1.48 -15.12 -10.88
N ARG A 20 1.70 -15.88 -9.80
CA ARG A 20 3.00 -16.52 -9.57
C ARG A 20 3.19 -17.63 -10.60
N PHE A 21 4.09 -17.43 -11.56
CA PHE A 21 4.50 -18.50 -12.47
C PHE A 21 5.26 -19.56 -11.68
N TYR A 22 4.68 -20.76 -11.57
CA TYR A 22 5.36 -21.94 -11.02
C TYR A 22 6.30 -22.63 -12.02
N SER A 23 6.52 -22.05 -13.20
CA SER A 23 7.33 -22.66 -14.26
C SER A 23 8.63 -21.90 -14.48
N LYS A 24 9.76 -22.63 -14.55
CA LYS A 24 11.08 -22.12 -14.91
C LYS A 24 11.19 -21.65 -16.39
N HIS A 25 10.12 -21.78 -17.17
CA HIS A 25 10.17 -21.68 -18.64
C HIS A 25 9.21 -20.63 -19.24
N SER A 26 8.48 -19.88 -18.42
CA SER A 26 7.59 -18.81 -18.89
C SER A 26 8.25 -17.46 -18.65
N LEU A 27 8.43 -16.68 -19.72
CA LEU A 27 8.83 -15.28 -19.64
C LEU A 27 7.83 -14.52 -18.74
N PRO A 28 8.29 -13.58 -17.90
CA PRO A 28 7.39 -12.79 -17.06
C PRO A 28 6.42 -12.00 -17.95
N ILE A 29 5.11 -12.16 -17.73
CA ILE A 29 4.10 -11.36 -18.42
C ILE A 29 4.31 -9.88 -18.03
N PRO A 30 4.43 -8.94 -18.98
CA PRO A 30 4.57 -7.51 -18.67
C PRO A 30 3.49 -7.02 -17.71
N PHE A 31 3.84 -6.10 -16.80
CA PHE A 31 2.88 -5.55 -15.82
C PHE A 31 1.63 -4.96 -16.49
N SER A 32 1.81 -4.26 -17.61
CA SER A 32 0.72 -3.71 -18.42
C SER A 32 -0.28 -4.75 -18.93
N GLN A 33 0.11 -6.03 -19.01
CA GLN A 33 -0.75 -7.15 -19.40
C GLN A 33 -1.35 -7.90 -18.20
N GLN A 34 -0.87 -7.63 -16.98
CA GLN A 34 -1.42 -8.20 -15.75
C GLN A 34 -2.43 -7.24 -15.08
N ASN A 35 -2.34 -5.94 -15.38
CA ASN A 35 -3.16 -4.91 -14.77
C ASN A 35 -4.51 -4.74 -15.49
N SER A 36 -5.62 -4.90 -14.77
CA SER A 36 -6.95 -4.51 -15.27
C SER A 36 -7.32 -3.15 -14.68
N ARG A 37 -7.28 -2.10 -15.51
CA ARG A 37 -7.80 -0.78 -15.12
C ARG A 37 -9.32 -0.87 -15.01
N ILE A 38 -9.82 -0.59 -13.81
CA ILE A 38 -11.26 -0.56 -13.51
C ILE A 38 -11.80 0.83 -13.80
N CYS A 39 -11.06 1.86 -13.36
CA CYS A 39 -11.31 3.26 -13.67
C CYS A 39 -10.13 3.79 -14.47
N VAL A 40 -10.40 4.33 -15.65
CA VAL A 40 -9.42 5.15 -16.39
C VAL A 40 -9.36 6.52 -15.71
N ASP A 41 -8.24 7.23 -15.87
CA ASP A 41 -7.98 8.52 -15.23
C ASP A 41 -9.20 9.48 -15.29
N SER A 42 -9.84 9.69 -14.14
CA SER A 42 -11.06 10.49 -14.00
C SER A 42 -10.87 11.57 -12.95
N THR A 43 -11.52 12.72 -13.15
CA THR A 43 -11.62 13.79 -12.13
C THR A 43 -12.95 13.74 -11.38
N ASP A 44 -13.88 12.86 -11.79
CA ASP A 44 -15.19 12.71 -11.15
C ASP A 44 -15.06 11.81 -9.90
N LEU A 45 -15.30 12.40 -8.73
CA LEU A 45 -15.21 11.69 -7.46
C LEU A 45 -16.20 10.51 -7.39
N ASP A 46 -17.40 10.64 -7.94
CA ASP A 46 -18.43 9.58 -7.89
C ASP A 46 -18.02 8.39 -8.77
N GLU A 47 -17.41 8.64 -9.93
CA GLU A 47 -16.87 7.59 -10.81
C GLU A 47 -15.74 6.83 -10.12
N ILE A 48 -14.82 7.53 -9.46
CA ILE A 48 -13.69 6.94 -8.74
C ILE A 48 -14.20 6.08 -7.57
N ILE A 49 -15.12 6.62 -6.76
CA ILE A 49 -15.71 5.92 -5.61
C ILE A 49 -16.48 4.68 -6.06
N SER A 50 -17.32 4.80 -7.11
CA SER A 50 -18.04 3.68 -7.70
C SER A 50 -17.07 2.57 -8.17
N SER A 51 -15.97 2.97 -8.80
CA SER A 51 -14.93 2.04 -9.25
C SER A 51 -14.24 1.32 -8.10
N LEU A 52 -13.89 2.01 -7.01
CA LEU A 52 -13.36 1.39 -5.79
C LEU A 52 -14.35 0.38 -5.20
N HIS A 53 -15.65 0.70 -5.17
CA HIS A 53 -16.70 -0.18 -4.66
C HIS A 53 -17.04 -1.36 -5.58
N SER A 54 -16.67 -1.30 -6.86
CA SER A 54 -16.83 -2.44 -7.79
C SER A 54 -15.87 -3.59 -7.47
N ILE A 55 -14.78 -3.31 -6.74
CA ILE A 55 -13.80 -4.31 -6.31
C ILE A 55 -14.40 -5.10 -5.14
N PRO A 56 -14.31 -6.44 -5.14
CA PRO A 56 -14.74 -7.24 -4.01
C PRO A 56 -13.99 -6.83 -2.73
N SER A 57 -14.70 -6.81 -1.60
CA SER A 57 -14.11 -6.54 -0.27
C SER A 57 -12.93 -7.47 0.02
N ILE A 58 -11.96 -7.00 0.80
CA ILE A 58 -10.75 -7.75 1.18
C ILE A 58 -11.12 -9.09 1.82
N SER A 59 -12.17 -9.11 2.63
CA SER A 59 -12.75 -10.33 3.23
C SER A 59 -13.14 -11.42 2.24
N LYS A 60 -13.45 -11.07 0.99
CA LYS A 60 -13.85 -12.00 -0.08
C LYS A 60 -12.69 -12.36 -1.01
N LEU A 61 -11.57 -11.65 -0.92
CA LEU A 61 -10.41 -11.85 -1.76
C LEU A 61 -9.41 -12.78 -1.07
N ARG A 62 -8.89 -13.76 -1.81
CA ARG A 62 -7.76 -14.57 -1.35
C ARG A 62 -6.41 -13.91 -1.66
N GLN A 63 -6.35 -13.20 -2.78
CA GLN A 63 -5.17 -12.49 -3.26
C GLN A 63 -5.62 -11.44 -4.26
N GLY A 64 -4.86 -10.37 -4.38
CA GLY A 64 -5.18 -9.28 -5.30
C GLY A 64 -4.46 -8.01 -4.89
N HIS A 65 -4.17 -7.18 -5.87
CA HIS A 65 -3.60 -5.86 -5.68
C HIS A 65 -4.62 -4.84 -6.15
N ILE A 66 -4.76 -3.76 -5.38
CA ILE A 66 -5.61 -2.62 -5.70
C ILE A 66 -4.72 -1.40 -5.69
N SER A 67 -4.79 -0.55 -6.71
CA SER A 67 -4.06 0.72 -6.72
C SER A 67 -4.97 1.90 -7.05
N LEU A 68 -4.70 3.02 -6.41
CA LEU A 68 -5.28 4.33 -6.68
C LEU A 68 -4.13 5.31 -6.93
N PHE A 69 -3.93 5.75 -8.17
CA PHE A 69 -2.83 6.64 -8.56
C PHE A 69 -3.34 7.82 -9.34
N ARG A 70 -2.68 8.97 -9.19
CA ARG A 70 -3.07 10.20 -9.88
C ARG A 70 -2.36 10.39 -11.21
N ASP A 71 -2.96 11.20 -12.08
CA ASP A 71 -2.33 11.83 -13.24
C ASP A 71 -1.57 10.84 -14.13
N GLN A 72 -2.19 9.69 -14.41
CA GLN A 72 -1.65 8.60 -15.25
C GLN A 72 -0.36 7.95 -14.74
N ILE A 73 0.05 8.23 -13.49
CA ILE A 73 1.22 7.60 -12.87
C ILE A 73 0.95 6.11 -12.69
N GLU A 74 1.86 5.28 -13.18
CA GLU A 74 1.76 3.85 -12.98
C GLU A 74 2.24 3.45 -11.57
N CYS A 75 1.60 2.43 -10.99
CA CYS A 75 2.00 1.84 -9.71
C CYS A 75 3.27 0.96 -9.87
N LEU A 76 4.34 1.55 -10.40
CA LEU A 76 5.60 0.92 -10.75
C LEU A 76 6.77 1.78 -10.31
N TRP A 77 7.79 1.15 -9.73
CA TRP A 77 9.06 1.81 -9.40
C TRP A 77 9.78 2.39 -10.63
N GLU A 78 9.56 1.86 -11.84
CA GLU A 78 10.12 2.41 -13.08
C GLU A 78 9.42 3.67 -13.59
N ASP A 79 8.22 3.99 -13.09
CA ASP A 79 7.52 5.19 -13.53
C ASP A 79 8.37 6.43 -13.20
N PRO A 80 8.62 7.33 -14.18
CA PRO A 80 9.45 8.51 -14.00
C PRO A 80 9.03 9.40 -12.82
N MET A 81 7.73 9.45 -12.52
CA MET A 81 7.18 10.27 -11.43
C MET A 81 7.46 9.65 -10.05
N ASN A 82 7.69 8.34 -9.98
CA ASN A 82 8.09 7.64 -8.76
C ASN A 82 9.61 7.69 -8.53
N ALA A 83 10.41 7.88 -9.58
CA ALA A 83 11.87 7.87 -9.50
C ALA A 83 12.44 8.94 -8.55
N GLY A 84 13.30 8.53 -7.62
CA GLY A 84 13.87 9.42 -6.58
C GLY A 84 12.85 9.88 -5.52
N GLY A 85 11.66 9.27 -5.52
CA GLY A 85 10.64 9.39 -4.48
C GLY A 85 10.88 8.47 -3.29
N SER A 86 9.82 8.24 -2.53
CA SER A 86 9.80 7.29 -1.41
C SER A 86 8.46 6.57 -1.33
N ILE A 87 8.45 5.40 -0.72
CA ILE A 87 7.27 4.60 -0.43
C ILE A 87 7.19 4.43 1.09
N VAL A 88 6.09 4.87 1.68
CA VAL A 88 5.74 4.53 3.06
C VAL A 88 4.95 3.23 3.03
N ARG A 89 5.45 2.20 3.69
CA ARG A 89 4.88 0.85 3.69
C ARG A 89 4.62 0.41 5.12
N PHE A 90 3.44 -0.10 5.38
CA PHE A 90 3.14 -0.86 6.60
C PHE A 90 2.52 -2.21 6.25
N ARG A 91 2.62 -3.17 7.18
CA ARG A 91 2.32 -4.57 6.92
C ARG A 91 1.61 -5.21 8.10
N CYS A 92 0.58 -6.01 7.82
CA CYS A 92 -0.12 -6.80 8.82
C CYS A 92 -0.30 -8.25 8.37
N CYS A 93 -0.58 -9.10 9.34
CA CYS A 93 -0.95 -10.50 9.15
C CYS A 93 -2.48 -10.62 9.22
N LEU A 94 -3.02 -11.61 8.51
CA LEU A 94 -4.45 -11.94 8.53
C LEU A 94 -4.74 -13.17 9.39
N SER A 95 -3.70 -13.85 9.87
CA SER A 95 -3.81 -15.06 10.67
C SER A 95 -2.61 -15.28 11.58
N VAL A 96 -2.80 -16.15 12.57
CA VAL A 96 -1.74 -16.59 13.49
C VAL A 96 -0.61 -17.32 12.76
N GLN A 97 -0.96 -18.10 11.73
CA GLN A 97 -0.01 -18.84 10.90
C GLN A 97 0.91 -17.86 10.15
N ALA A 98 0.36 -16.75 9.65
CA ALA A 98 1.16 -15.69 9.02
C ALA A 98 2.15 -15.04 9.99
N VAL A 99 1.71 -14.73 11.22
CA VAL A 99 2.59 -14.15 12.25
C VAL A 99 3.75 -15.08 12.55
N GLN A 100 3.48 -16.37 12.72
CA GLN A 100 4.52 -17.36 12.96
C GLN A 100 5.51 -17.43 11.80
N ALA A 101 5.04 -17.47 10.56
CA ALA A 101 5.90 -17.51 9.38
C ALA A 101 6.80 -16.26 9.25
N VAL A 102 6.25 -15.07 9.47
CA VAL A 102 7.03 -13.81 9.42
C VAL A 102 8.05 -13.75 10.55
N TYR A 103 7.67 -14.16 11.76
CA TYR A 103 8.58 -14.18 12.89
C TYR A 103 9.75 -15.14 12.64
N GLN A 104 9.50 -16.33 12.10
CA GLN A 104 10.56 -17.28 11.74
C GLN A 104 11.52 -16.73 10.67
N ALA A 105 11.01 -15.96 9.71
CA ALA A 105 11.82 -15.40 8.63
C ALA A 105 12.58 -14.11 9.01
N SER A 106 12.02 -13.28 9.89
CA SER A 106 12.50 -11.92 10.12
C SER A 106 12.72 -11.55 11.59
N ASN A 107 12.36 -12.42 12.53
CA ASN A 107 12.36 -12.17 13.97
C ASN A 107 11.55 -10.92 14.39
N LYS A 108 10.52 -10.56 13.61
CA LYS A 108 9.60 -9.46 13.88
C LYS A 108 8.18 -9.96 14.06
N LEU A 109 7.48 -9.43 15.05
CA LEU A 109 6.04 -9.62 15.20
C LEU A 109 5.31 -8.53 14.40
N HIS A 110 4.24 -8.92 13.74
CA HIS A 110 3.32 -8.01 13.06
C HIS A 110 1.94 -8.14 13.71
N PRO A 111 1.07 -7.12 13.66
CA PRO A 111 -0.29 -7.24 14.17
C PRO A 111 -1.13 -8.15 13.26
N ILE A 112 -2.05 -8.89 13.87
CA ILE A 112 -3.15 -9.55 13.18
C ILE A 112 -4.28 -8.53 13.05
N VAL A 113 -4.73 -8.27 11.82
CA VAL A 113 -5.80 -7.32 11.54
C VAL A 113 -6.93 -8.05 10.81
N ASP A 114 -8.17 -7.84 11.25
CA ASP A 114 -9.34 -8.43 10.61
C ASP A 114 -9.54 -7.85 9.19
N PRO A 115 -9.94 -8.66 8.20
CA PRO A 115 -10.24 -8.15 6.86
C PRO A 115 -11.22 -6.98 6.82
N THR A 116 -12.21 -6.88 7.71
CA THR A 116 -13.15 -5.74 7.72
C THR A 116 -12.50 -4.46 8.22
N ASP A 117 -11.59 -4.56 9.19
CA ASP A 117 -10.80 -3.43 9.65
C ASP A 117 -9.83 -2.97 8.56
N LEU A 118 -9.32 -3.91 7.75
CA LEU A 118 -8.51 -3.58 6.58
C LEU A 118 -9.30 -2.91 5.46
N ASP A 119 -10.52 -3.34 5.19
CA ASP A 119 -11.41 -2.67 4.23
C ASP A 119 -11.64 -1.21 4.67
N SER A 120 -11.88 -0.99 5.96
CA SER A 120 -12.07 0.33 6.55
C SER A 120 -10.80 1.18 6.45
N LEU A 121 -9.64 0.62 6.79
CA LEU A 121 -8.34 1.29 6.68
C LEU A 121 -8.02 1.68 5.23
N TRP A 122 -8.24 0.77 4.28
CA TRP A 122 -8.00 1.03 2.86
C TRP A 122 -8.86 2.19 2.34
N ASN A 123 -10.17 2.14 2.60
CA ASN A 123 -11.10 3.19 2.21
C ASN A 123 -10.75 4.54 2.83
N PHE A 124 -10.33 4.52 4.10
CA PHE A 124 -9.89 5.72 4.79
C PHE A 124 -8.63 6.33 4.17
N ILE A 125 -7.63 5.52 3.82
CA ILE A 125 -6.43 5.99 3.11
C ILE A 125 -6.79 6.56 1.73
N CYS A 126 -7.63 5.88 0.96
CA CYS A 126 -8.12 6.42 -0.32
C CYS A 126 -8.81 7.78 -0.13
N THR A 127 -9.63 7.91 0.92
CA THR A 127 -10.32 9.17 1.26
C THR A 127 -9.32 10.28 1.58
N LEU A 128 -8.30 9.99 2.39
CA LEU A 128 -7.25 10.96 2.73
C LEU A 128 -6.50 11.47 1.49
N LEU A 129 -6.29 10.60 0.50
CA LEU A 129 -5.63 10.97 -0.76
C LEU A 129 -6.55 11.80 -1.66
N LEU A 130 -7.78 11.34 -1.89
CA LEU A 130 -8.74 12.01 -2.80
C LEU A 130 -9.17 13.38 -2.29
N THR A 131 -9.23 13.56 -0.97
CA THR A 131 -9.58 14.85 -0.35
C THR A 131 -8.39 15.80 -0.19
N GLY A 132 -7.17 15.35 -0.50
CA GLY A 132 -5.96 16.14 -0.28
C GLY A 132 -5.64 16.37 1.21
N ALA A 133 -6.23 15.62 2.14
CA ALA A 133 -6.05 15.82 3.58
C ALA A 133 -4.60 15.64 4.04
N LEU A 134 -3.79 14.89 3.28
CA LEU A 134 -2.37 14.71 3.52
C LEU A 134 -1.48 15.70 2.75
N GLU A 135 -2.04 16.49 1.83
CA GLU A 135 -1.28 17.49 1.10
C GLU A 135 -1.21 18.79 1.93
N HIS A 136 -0.07 19.02 2.59
CA HIS A 136 0.17 20.30 3.25
C HIS A 136 0.25 21.41 2.20
N SER A 137 -0.42 22.54 2.47
CA SER A 137 -0.53 23.75 1.64
C SER A 137 0.80 24.46 1.31
N SER A 138 1.95 23.93 1.74
CA SER A 138 3.25 24.38 1.27
C SER A 138 3.59 23.71 -0.06
N ALA A 139 3.09 24.31 -1.14
CA ALA A 139 3.44 24.02 -2.53
C ALA A 139 4.92 23.64 -2.67
N SER A 140 5.19 22.50 -3.31
CA SER A 140 6.55 22.17 -3.72
C SER A 140 7.07 23.32 -4.60
N THR A 141 8.27 23.81 -4.30
CA THR A 141 8.99 24.74 -5.19
C THR A 141 9.41 24.06 -6.50
N ASP A 142 9.31 22.73 -6.57
CA ASP A 142 9.56 21.94 -7.75
C ASP A 142 8.22 21.51 -8.38
N LYS A 143 7.80 22.29 -9.38
CA LYS A 143 6.53 22.07 -10.13
C LYS A 143 6.48 20.73 -10.86
N THR A 144 7.59 19.98 -10.90
CA THR A 144 7.72 18.74 -11.66
C THR A 144 7.46 17.48 -10.84
N LYS A 145 7.43 17.58 -9.51
CA LYS A 145 7.24 16.44 -8.61
C LYS A 145 6.07 16.67 -7.67
N LEU A 146 5.09 15.79 -7.83
CA LEU A 146 3.87 15.71 -7.06
C LEU A 146 4.18 15.27 -5.61
N GLY A 147 3.35 15.71 -4.65
CA GLY A 147 3.51 15.37 -3.24
C GLY A 147 3.33 13.87 -3.00
N ILE A 148 2.11 13.39 -3.21
CA ILE A 148 1.72 11.97 -3.11
C ILE A 148 1.33 11.47 -4.50
N ASN A 149 1.92 10.40 -5.01
CA ASN A 149 1.60 9.87 -6.34
C ASN A 149 0.40 8.91 -6.32
N GLY A 150 0.20 8.20 -5.20
CA GLY A 150 -0.89 7.24 -5.07
C GLY A 150 -0.72 6.31 -3.89
N CYS A 151 -1.60 5.31 -3.81
CA CYS A 151 -1.49 4.21 -2.87
C CYS A 151 -1.78 2.86 -3.53
N CYS A 152 -1.25 1.81 -2.92
CA CYS A 152 -1.42 0.43 -3.36
C CYS A 152 -1.66 -0.48 -2.16
N LEU A 153 -2.68 -1.32 -2.25
CA LEU A 153 -2.92 -2.45 -1.37
C LEU A 153 -2.50 -3.74 -2.07
N LYS A 154 -1.71 -4.56 -1.37
CA LYS A 154 -1.25 -5.86 -1.85
C LYS A 154 -1.72 -6.93 -0.87
N LEU A 155 -2.69 -7.72 -1.30
CA LEU A 155 -3.24 -8.84 -0.56
C LEU A 155 -2.59 -10.16 -1.04
N GLU A 156 -1.90 -10.83 -0.12
CA GLU A 156 -1.20 -12.08 -0.37
C GLU A 156 -1.64 -13.15 0.64
N LYS A 157 -2.73 -13.86 0.38
CA LYS A 157 -3.29 -15.00 1.15
C LYS A 157 -3.47 -14.76 2.66
N GLU A 158 -2.38 -14.62 3.40
CA GLU A 158 -2.32 -14.45 4.85
C GLU A 158 -1.69 -13.10 5.25
N PHE A 159 -1.30 -12.26 4.28
CA PHE A 159 -0.63 -10.97 4.49
C PHE A 159 -1.32 -9.86 3.73
N CYS A 160 -1.30 -8.66 4.31
CA CYS A 160 -1.68 -7.44 3.62
C CYS A 160 -0.58 -6.38 3.80
N THR A 161 -0.19 -5.77 2.69
CA THR A 161 0.74 -4.64 2.64
C THR A 161 0.01 -3.45 2.05
N ILE A 162 0.10 -2.29 2.69
CA ILE A 162 -0.37 -1.03 2.10
C ILE A 162 0.85 -0.14 1.91
N GLU A 163 0.91 0.49 0.74
CA GLU A 163 1.98 1.38 0.31
C GLU A 163 1.40 2.73 -0.09
N VAL A 164 1.98 3.82 0.42
CA VAL A 164 1.70 5.19 -0.01
C VAL A 164 2.95 5.70 -0.72
N TRP A 165 2.79 6.14 -1.97
CA TRP A 165 3.87 6.50 -2.88
C TRP A 165 4.00 8.02 -2.97
N PHE A 166 5.23 8.51 -2.89
CA PHE A 166 5.56 9.94 -2.91
C PHE A 166 6.51 10.23 -4.07
N GLY A 167 6.24 11.29 -4.84
CA GLY A 167 7.11 11.70 -5.95
C GLY A 167 8.47 12.29 -5.50
N SER A 168 8.59 12.63 -4.22
CA SER A 168 9.84 13.10 -3.62
C SER A 168 10.02 12.63 -2.17
N LYS A 169 11.27 12.42 -1.77
CA LYS A 169 11.62 12.14 -0.36
C LYS A 169 11.16 13.24 0.59
N ARG A 170 11.22 14.50 0.16
CA ARG A 170 10.79 15.66 0.95
C ARG A 170 9.31 15.57 1.29
N ALA A 171 8.45 15.29 0.31
CA ALA A 171 7.02 15.12 0.54
C ALA A 171 6.75 13.98 1.53
N CYS A 172 7.45 12.85 1.37
CA CYS A 172 7.38 11.74 2.33
C CYS A 172 7.73 12.18 3.75
N THR A 173 8.86 12.88 3.95
CA THR A 173 9.28 13.35 5.29
C THR A 173 8.27 14.31 5.92
N GLN A 174 7.60 15.14 5.13
CA GLN A 174 6.60 16.08 5.63
C GLN A 174 5.29 15.39 6.04
N VAL A 175 4.84 14.41 5.26
CA VAL A 175 3.54 13.73 5.47
C VAL A 175 3.65 12.57 6.47
N LEU A 176 4.83 11.96 6.59
CA LEU A 176 5.03 10.77 7.42
C LEU A 176 4.58 10.92 8.89
N PRO A 177 4.87 12.04 9.60
CA PRO A 177 4.38 12.24 10.96
C PRO A 177 2.85 12.22 11.03
N LEU A 178 2.18 12.95 10.12
CA LEU A 178 0.72 13.01 10.06
C LEU A 178 0.11 11.63 9.78
N LEU A 179 0.65 10.89 8.81
CA LEU A 179 0.20 9.52 8.52
C LEU A 179 0.39 8.61 9.74
N THR A 180 1.52 8.74 10.44
CA THR A 180 1.81 7.96 11.65
C THR A 180 0.82 8.27 12.77
N ASP A 181 0.51 9.54 13.00
CA ASP A 181 -0.43 9.95 14.04
C ASP A 181 -1.86 9.51 13.71
N VAL A 182 -2.28 9.67 12.45
CA VAL A 182 -3.55 9.14 11.96
C VAL A 182 -3.68 7.63 12.20
N LEU A 183 -2.63 6.85 11.93
CA LEU A 183 -2.62 5.41 12.18
C LEU A 183 -2.64 5.04 13.67
N LYS A 184 -2.11 5.90 14.56
CA LYS A 184 -2.20 5.68 16.02
C LYS A 184 -3.64 5.85 16.51
N GLU A 185 -4.35 6.86 16.01
CA GLU A 185 -5.74 7.15 16.38
C GLU A 185 -6.72 6.05 15.96
N LEU A 186 -6.38 5.24 14.94
CA LEU A 186 -7.18 4.08 14.56
C LEU A 186 -7.11 2.92 15.57
N HIS A 187 -6.19 2.98 16.55
CA HIS A 187 -6.01 1.96 17.60
C HIS A 187 -5.89 0.51 17.11
N ILE A 188 -5.43 0.30 15.87
CA ILE A 188 -5.23 -1.03 15.29
C ILE A 188 -3.98 -1.67 15.91
N SER A 189 -4.19 -2.63 16.81
CA SER A 189 -3.13 -3.36 17.49
C SER A 189 -3.56 -4.77 17.89
N THR A 190 -2.58 -5.66 18.08
CA THR A 190 -2.82 -7.02 18.57
C THR A 190 -2.04 -7.23 19.86
N GLN A 191 -2.72 -7.65 20.92
CA GLN A 191 -2.08 -8.08 22.15
C GLN A 191 -1.85 -9.60 22.12
N TYR A 192 -0.59 -10.00 22.03
CA TYR A 192 -0.18 -11.38 22.12
C TYR A 192 -0.03 -11.80 23.58
N THR A 193 -0.95 -12.65 24.05
CA THR A 193 -0.92 -13.23 25.40
C THR A 193 -0.92 -14.77 25.32
N LYS A 194 -0.45 -15.43 26.38
CA LYS A 194 -0.51 -16.90 26.51
C LYS A 194 -1.95 -17.41 26.48
N THR A 195 -2.89 -16.63 27.02
CA THR A 195 -4.31 -17.01 27.09
C THR A 195 -4.97 -16.95 25.71
N GLN A 196 -4.65 -15.92 24.91
CA GLN A 196 -5.28 -15.70 23.61
C GLN A 196 -4.60 -16.50 22.48
N TYR A 197 -3.27 -16.66 22.54
CA TYR A 197 -2.49 -17.34 21.50
C TYR A 197 -1.50 -18.37 22.09
N PRO A 198 -1.98 -19.40 22.80
CA PRO A 198 -1.13 -20.34 23.54
C PRO A 198 -0.10 -21.05 22.64
N HIS A 199 -0.53 -21.50 21.46
CA HIS A 199 0.34 -22.20 20.51
C HIS A 199 1.42 -21.29 19.92
N LEU A 200 1.04 -20.08 19.49
CA LEU A 200 2.00 -19.10 18.95
C LEU A 200 3.06 -18.78 20.01
N VAL A 201 2.63 -18.41 21.22
CA VAL A 201 3.53 -18.06 22.32
C VAL A 201 4.45 -19.23 22.70
N SER A 202 3.94 -20.46 22.72
CA SER A 202 4.77 -21.64 22.99
C SER A 202 5.86 -21.88 21.92
N SER A 203 5.58 -21.50 20.67
CA SER A 203 6.51 -21.68 19.55
C SER A 203 7.58 -20.59 19.44
N LEU A 204 7.32 -19.41 20.03
CA LEU A 204 8.20 -18.24 19.95
C LEU A 204 9.06 -18.08 21.21
N SER A 205 9.97 -19.04 21.43
CA SER A 205 10.79 -19.15 22.65
C SER A 205 11.78 -18.00 22.90
N ARG A 206 12.00 -17.12 21.92
CA ARG A 206 12.96 -16.00 22.00
C ARG A 206 12.36 -14.67 22.46
N ILE A 207 11.06 -14.63 22.73
CA ILE A 207 10.35 -13.43 23.17
C ILE A 207 9.58 -13.71 24.46
N SER A 208 9.58 -12.73 25.36
CA SER A 208 8.72 -12.72 26.54
C SER A 208 7.35 -12.16 26.20
N PHE A 209 6.29 -12.72 26.81
CA PHE A 209 4.91 -12.28 26.63
C PHE A 209 4.33 -11.80 27.97
N PRO A 210 3.41 -10.82 28.00
CA PRO A 210 2.64 -10.28 26.87
C PRO A 210 3.43 -9.32 25.96
N GLN A 211 3.03 -9.24 24.70
CA GLN A 211 3.53 -8.25 23.72
C GLN A 211 2.35 -7.58 23.05
N THR A 212 2.38 -6.26 22.89
CA THR A 212 1.42 -5.54 22.06
C THR A 212 2.15 -5.03 20.84
N VAL A 213 1.60 -5.28 19.65
CA VAL A 213 2.14 -4.75 18.39
C VAL A 213 1.06 -3.92 17.72
N ALA A 214 1.36 -2.66 17.44
CA ALA A 214 0.46 -1.75 16.76
C ALA A 214 0.81 -1.62 15.27
N LEU A 215 -0.18 -1.30 14.44
CA LEU A 215 0.00 -1.19 12.98
C LEU A 215 1.06 -0.15 12.60
N HIS A 216 1.04 1.02 13.23
CA HIS A 216 1.98 2.11 12.94
C HIS A 216 3.45 1.74 13.26
N GLU A 217 3.69 0.78 14.16
CA GLU A 217 5.04 0.28 14.49
C GLU A 217 5.64 -0.55 13.35
N THR A 218 4.81 -1.02 12.40
CA THR A 218 5.26 -1.77 11.22
C THR A 218 5.65 -0.89 10.04
N LEU A 219 5.53 0.42 10.19
CA LEU A 219 5.82 1.38 9.15
C LEU A 219 7.32 1.36 8.79
N THR A 220 7.59 1.31 7.49
CA THR A 220 8.91 1.37 6.90
C THR A 220 8.91 2.38 5.75
N VAL A 221 10.01 3.09 5.58
CA VAL A 221 10.21 4.00 4.43
C VAL A 221 11.20 3.35 3.49
N ILE A 222 10.86 3.32 2.21
CA ILE A 222 11.68 2.74 1.15
C ILE A 222 11.95 3.83 0.14
N ASP A 223 13.22 4.11 -0.12
CA ASP A 223 13.59 5.06 -1.15
C ASP A 223 13.49 4.43 -2.53
N VAL A 224 12.81 5.12 -3.45
CA VAL A 224 12.74 4.69 -4.85
C VAL A 224 14.03 5.13 -5.53
N PRO A 225 14.81 4.21 -6.11
CA PRO A 225 16.04 4.57 -6.79
C PRO A 225 15.76 5.54 -7.94
N THR A 226 16.65 6.48 -8.18
CA THR A 226 16.63 7.28 -9.41
C THR A 226 17.05 6.38 -10.56
N VAL A 227 16.12 6.03 -11.44
CA VAL A 227 16.45 5.26 -12.65
C VAL A 227 17.24 6.17 -13.59
N GLN A 228 18.56 5.98 -13.68
CA GLN A 228 19.33 6.46 -14.81
C GLN A 228 19.10 5.48 -15.96
N THR A 229 18.22 5.79 -16.92
CA THR A 229 18.12 4.98 -18.14
C THR A 229 19.47 5.03 -18.87
N SER A 230 20.09 3.88 -19.16
CA SER A 230 19.76 3.09 -20.33
C SER A 230 20.18 1.63 -20.14
N ILE A 231 19.22 0.73 -19.93
CA ILE A 231 19.45 -0.66 -20.29
C ILE A 231 19.23 -0.73 -21.81
N LYS A 232 20.32 -0.68 -22.57
CA LYS A 232 20.29 -1.17 -23.95
C LYS A 232 19.86 -2.63 -23.89
N VAL A 233 18.63 -2.91 -24.29
CA VAL A 233 18.24 -4.27 -24.65
C VAL A 233 19.08 -4.63 -25.87
N VAL A 234 20.18 -5.34 -25.64
CA VAL A 234 20.87 -6.06 -26.72
C VAL A 234 19.97 -7.24 -27.03
N LEU A 235 19.18 -7.10 -28.10
CA LEU A 235 18.55 -8.24 -28.75
C LEU A 235 19.69 -9.13 -29.26
N ALA A 236 19.79 -10.34 -28.72
CA ALA A 236 20.56 -11.44 -29.29
C ALA A 236 19.71 -12.17 -30.34
#